data_AF-A0A510ITZ6-F1
#
_entry.id   AF-A0A510ITZ6-F1
#
_cell.length_a   1.000
_cell.length_b   1.000
_cell.length_c   1.000
_cell.angle_alpha   90.00
_cell.angle_beta   90.00
_cell.angle_gamma   90.00
#
_symmetry.space_group_name_H-M   'P 1'
#
loop_
_entity.id
_entity.type
_entity.pdbx_description
1 polymer ?
#
loop_
_entity_poly.entity_id
_entity_poly.type
_entity_poly.pdbx_seq_one_letter_code
_entity_poly.pdbx_strand_id
1 'polypeptide(L)'
;MVRREVQMPEELIGSLSEIVSKEGYSLLENVFSNVGKGSIFLSQEEAEGLVTLAVIEKKKGWLKYPFYDDEDHRYDPCHEEMFDDIQMGLYEKTIYYIESAFKKGDFDHLL
;
A
#
# COMPACT_ATOMS: atom_id res chain seq x y z
N MET A 1 3.63 -8.38 22.04
CA MET A 1 3.79 -7.38 20.96
C MET A 1 2.52 -6.54 20.93
N VAL A 2 2.63 -5.21 20.98
CA VAL A 2 1.44 -4.34 20.94
C VAL A 2 0.95 -4.27 19.50
N ARG A 3 -0.33 -4.61 19.27
CA ARG A 3 -1.00 -4.41 17.98
C ARG A 3 -1.86 -3.15 18.07
N ARG A 4 -1.91 -2.38 16.98
CA ARG A 4 -2.71 -1.18 16.83
C ARG A 4 -3.81 -1.41 15.82
N GLU A 5 -4.98 -0.89 16.11
CA GLU A 5 -6.08 -0.87 15.16
C GLU A 5 -5.82 0.18 14.10
N VAL A 6 -5.94 -0.20 12.84
CA VAL A 6 -5.83 0.68 11.68
C VAL A 6 -7.16 0.65 10.95
N GLN A 7 -7.83 1.79 10.93
CA GLN A 7 -9.09 1.99 10.22
C GLN A 7 -8.78 2.38 8.78
N MET A 8 -9.28 1.60 7.82
CA MET A 8 -9.03 1.82 6.40
C MET A 8 -10.21 1.33 5.53
N PRO A 9 -10.39 1.88 4.31
CA PRO A 9 -11.45 1.47 3.41
C PRO A 9 -11.40 -0.02 3.10
N GLU A 10 -12.57 -0.68 3.04
CA GLU A 10 -12.66 -2.11 2.71
C GLU A 10 -12.08 -2.44 1.34
N GLU A 11 -12.20 -1.52 0.37
CA GLU A 11 -11.57 -1.65 -0.96
C GLU A 11 -10.05 -1.75 -0.86
N LEU A 12 -9.42 -0.89 -0.05
CA LEU A 12 -7.97 -0.91 0.15
C LEU A 12 -7.52 -2.20 0.84
N ILE A 13 -8.28 -2.66 1.84
CA ILE A 13 -8.04 -3.95 2.49
C ILE A 13 -8.12 -5.10 1.48
N GLY A 14 -9.14 -5.07 0.62
CA GLY A 14 -9.32 -6.05 -0.46
C GLY A 14 -8.10 -6.09 -1.37
N SER A 15 -7.70 -4.94 -1.92
CA SER A 15 -6.54 -4.85 -2.81
C SER A 15 -5.25 -5.34 -2.15
N LEU A 16 -4.97 -4.94 -0.91
CA LEU A 16 -3.78 -5.39 -0.18
C LEU A 16 -3.80 -6.89 0.10
N SER A 17 -4.96 -7.43 0.50
CA SER A 17 -5.15 -8.86 0.75
C SER A 17 -4.93 -9.70 -0.51
N GLU A 18 -5.46 -9.24 -1.64
CA GLU A 18 -5.25 -9.89 -2.95
C GLU A 18 -3.78 -9.93 -3.34
N ILE A 19 -3.04 -8.81 -3.17
CA ILE A 19 -1.60 -8.75 -3.45
C ILE A 19 -0.84 -9.71 -2.54
N VAL A 20 -1.11 -9.68 -1.23
CA VAL A 20 -0.46 -10.55 -0.25
C VAL A 20 -0.67 -12.03 -0.56
N SER A 21 -1.91 -12.40 -0.90
CA SER A 21 -2.26 -13.78 -1.27
C SER A 21 -1.58 -14.20 -2.58
N LYS A 22 -1.61 -13.35 -3.59
CA LYS A 22 -1.03 -13.61 -4.92
C LYS A 22 0.49 -13.77 -4.87
N GLU A 23 1.17 -12.90 -4.13
CA GLU A 23 2.64 -12.85 -4.08
C GLU A 23 3.21 -13.73 -2.96
N GLY A 24 2.36 -14.26 -2.06
CA GLY A 24 2.77 -15.17 -0.99
C GLY A 24 3.56 -14.50 0.13
N TYR A 25 3.20 -13.26 0.50
CA TYR A 25 3.90 -12.52 1.55
C TYR A 25 3.54 -13.04 2.95
N SER A 26 4.30 -14.03 3.42
CA SER A 26 4.06 -14.75 4.69
C SER A 26 4.01 -13.85 5.93
N LEU A 27 4.76 -12.74 5.95
CA LEU A 27 4.71 -11.76 7.04
C LEU A 27 3.29 -11.17 7.23
N LEU A 28 2.53 -11.06 6.14
CA LEU A 28 1.23 -10.39 6.10
C LEU A 28 0.05 -11.36 5.97
N GLU A 29 0.30 -12.66 5.87
CA GLU A 29 -0.70 -13.69 5.58
C GLU A 29 -1.87 -13.69 6.58
N ASN A 30 -1.58 -13.39 7.85
CA ASN A 30 -2.57 -13.39 8.93
C ASN A 30 -3.20 -12.01 9.20
N VAL A 31 -2.72 -10.95 8.56
CA VAL A 31 -3.20 -9.58 8.79
C VAL A 31 -4.67 -9.45 8.40
N PHE A 32 -5.06 -10.11 7.32
CA PHE A 32 -6.40 -9.98 6.71
C PHE A 32 -7.37 -11.10 7.11
N SER A 33 -7.00 -12.00 8.02
CA SER A 33 -7.87 -13.12 8.41
C SER A 33 -9.03 -12.71 9.33
N ASN A 34 -8.92 -11.56 10.01
CA ASN A 34 -9.90 -11.04 10.95
C ASN A 34 -10.25 -9.57 10.67
N VAL A 35 -10.60 -9.27 9.42
CA VAL A 35 -11.03 -7.91 9.02
C VAL A 35 -12.42 -7.64 9.59
N GLY A 36 -12.52 -6.78 10.61
CA GLY A 36 -13.79 -6.33 11.15
C GLY A 36 -14.14 -4.95 10.61
N LYS A 37 -15.27 -4.79 9.89
CA LYS A 37 -15.84 -3.48 9.49
C LYS A 37 -14.81 -2.41 9.02
N GLY A 38 -13.89 -2.76 8.13
CA GLY A 38 -12.88 -1.80 7.65
C GLY A 38 -11.74 -1.52 8.63
N SER A 39 -11.44 -2.45 9.53
CA SER A 39 -10.31 -2.34 10.46
C SER A 39 -9.44 -3.58 10.44
N ILE A 40 -8.13 -3.37 10.54
CA ILE A 40 -7.12 -4.41 10.71
C ILE A 40 -6.24 -4.09 11.92
N PHE A 41 -5.71 -5.13 12.57
CA PHE A 41 -4.83 -4.97 13.72
C PHE A 41 -3.41 -5.29 13.33
N LEU A 42 -2.51 -4.31 13.39
CA LEU A 42 -1.13 -4.45 12.97
C LEU A 42 -0.18 -4.30 14.14
N SER A 43 0.83 -5.15 14.20
CA SER A 43 2.07 -4.88 14.89
C SER A 43 2.95 -3.91 14.10
N GLN A 44 4.02 -3.42 14.72
CA GLN A 44 5.02 -2.57 14.05
C GLN A 44 5.60 -3.25 12.81
N GLU A 45 5.98 -4.52 12.92
CA GLU A 45 6.58 -5.30 11.83
C GLU A 45 5.59 -5.52 10.68
N GLU A 46 4.32 -5.83 10.98
CA GLU A 46 3.27 -5.96 9.96
C GLU A 46 2.96 -4.60 9.29
N ALA A 47 3.02 -3.49 10.04
CA ALA A 47 2.86 -2.15 9.48
C ALA A 47 4.02 -1.78 8.54
N GLU A 48 5.26 -2.03 8.94
CA GLU A 48 6.45 -1.87 8.07
C GLU A 48 6.33 -2.76 6.82
N GLY A 49 5.84 -3.99 6.98
CA GLY A 49 5.55 -4.90 5.88
C GLY A 49 4.55 -4.34 4.87
N LEU A 50 3.44 -3.75 5.33
CA LEU A 50 2.45 -3.13 4.44
C LEU A 50 2.98 -1.86 3.75
N VAL A 51 3.76 -1.01 4.44
CA VAL A 51 4.41 0.14 3.81
C VAL A 51 5.39 -0.33 2.74
N THR A 52 6.19 -1.35 3.04
CA THR A 52 7.15 -1.94 2.09
C THR A 52 6.44 -2.51 0.87
N LEU A 53 5.33 -3.22 1.06
CA LEU A 53 4.48 -3.72 -0.03
C LEU A 53 4.02 -2.57 -0.92
N ALA A 54 3.49 -1.50 -0.33
CA ALA A 54 3.00 -0.33 -1.06
C ALA A 54 4.12 0.31 -1.91
N VAL A 55 5.32 0.45 -1.35
CA VAL A 55 6.52 0.96 -2.05
C VAL A 55 6.90 0.03 -3.21
N ILE A 56 6.86 -1.29 -3.02
CA ILE A 56 7.14 -2.27 -4.07
C ILE A 56 6.15 -2.11 -5.22
N GLU A 57 4.86 -2.03 -4.94
CA GLU A 57 3.83 -1.88 -5.97
C GLU A 57 3.97 -0.55 -6.73
N LYS A 58 4.29 0.56 -6.03
CA LYS A 58 4.64 1.82 -6.71
C LYS A 58 5.82 1.65 -7.66
N LYS A 59 6.89 0.98 -7.23
CA LYS A 59 8.08 0.73 -8.07
C LYS A 59 7.76 -0.18 -9.27
N LYS A 60 6.92 -1.20 -9.07
CA LYS A 60 6.41 -2.05 -10.18
C LYS A 60 5.59 -1.21 -11.17
N GLY A 61 4.70 -0.34 -10.67
CA GLY A 61 3.93 0.60 -11.47
C GLY A 61 4.82 1.51 -12.30
N TRP A 62 5.86 2.09 -11.69
CA TRP A 62 6.81 2.98 -12.36
C TRP A 62 7.54 2.29 -13.53
N LEU A 63 7.93 1.01 -13.34
CA LEU A 63 8.53 0.20 -14.39
C LEU A 63 7.55 -0.16 -15.51
N LYS A 64 6.27 -0.34 -15.18
CA LYS A 64 5.23 -0.79 -16.11
C LYS A 64 4.63 0.34 -16.92
N TYR A 65 4.54 1.54 -16.33
CA TYR A 65 3.92 2.73 -16.90
C TYR A 65 4.91 3.90 -16.90
N PRO A 66 6.06 3.80 -17.58
CA PRO A 66 7.18 4.75 -17.46
C PRO A 66 6.91 6.14 -18.08
N PHE A 67 5.75 6.32 -18.71
CA PHE A 67 5.38 7.55 -19.44
C PHE A 67 4.14 8.22 -18.83
N TYR A 68 3.97 8.08 -17.52
CA TYR A 68 2.84 8.63 -16.79
C TYR A 68 2.95 10.15 -16.59
N ASP A 69 4.16 10.72 -16.67
CA ASP A 69 4.47 12.12 -16.40
C ASP A 69 4.07 13.01 -17.58
N ASP A 70 3.13 13.92 -17.38
CA ASP A 70 2.58 14.84 -18.40
C ASP A 70 3.59 15.92 -18.84
N GLU A 71 4.70 16.06 -18.11
CA GLU A 71 5.84 16.88 -18.51
C GLU A 71 6.86 16.13 -19.41
N ASP A 72 6.81 14.79 -19.51
CA ASP A 72 7.69 14.01 -20.40
C ASP A 72 7.17 14.04 -21.85
N HIS A 73 8.07 14.31 -22.81
CA HIS A 73 7.77 14.26 -24.25
C HIS A 73 7.17 12.93 -24.77
N ARG A 74 7.29 11.84 -24.00
CA ARG A 74 6.75 10.51 -24.31
C ARG A 74 5.44 10.21 -23.60
N TYR A 75 4.87 11.18 -22.88
CA TYR A 75 3.65 11.05 -22.10
C TYR A 75 2.58 10.22 -22.81
N ASP A 76 2.01 9.29 -22.05
CA ASP A 76 0.89 8.46 -22.45
C ASP A 76 -0.21 8.55 -21.36
N PRO A 77 -1.39 9.11 -21.69
CA PRO A 77 -2.48 9.25 -20.72
C PRO A 77 -2.97 7.90 -20.17
N CYS A 78 -2.82 6.80 -20.91
CA CYS A 78 -3.12 5.46 -20.39
C CYS A 78 -2.07 4.99 -19.38
N HIS A 79 -0.83 5.45 -19.47
CA HIS A 79 0.17 5.18 -18.44
C HIS A 79 -0.11 6.00 -17.17
N GLU A 80 -0.55 7.25 -17.31
CA GLU A 80 -0.97 8.09 -16.17
C GLU A 80 -2.12 7.45 -15.40
N GLU A 81 -3.24 7.16 -16.07
CA GLU A 81 -4.42 6.56 -15.44
C GLU A 81 -4.06 5.28 -14.65
N MET A 82 -3.27 4.40 -15.27
CA MET A 82 -2.87 3.14 -14.65
C MET A 82 -1.84 3.30 -13.52
N PHE A 83 -1.02 4.36 -13.56
CA PHE A 83 -0.05 4.65 -12.51
C PHE A 83 -0.70 5.36 -11.32
N ASP A 84 -1.67 6.24 -11.56
CA ASP A 84 -2.44 6.93 -10.52
C ASP A 84 -3.24 5.96 -9.65
N ASP A 85 -3.83 4.93 -10.25
CA ASP A 85 -4.49 3.85 -9.52
C ASP A 85 -3.54 3.17 -8.52
N ILE A 86 -2.25 3.05 -8.86
CA ILE A 86 -1.24 2.50 -7.97
C ILE A 86 -0.78 3.55 -6.96
N GLN A 87 -0.40 4.74 -7.42
CA GLN A 87 0.17 5.79 -6.59
C GLN A 87 -0.86 6.29 -5.58
N MET A 88 -1.99 6.82 -6.04
CA MET A 88 -3.02 7.38 -5.17
C MET A 88 -3.95 6.30 -4.61
N GLY A 89 -4.23 5.25 -5.38
CA GLY A 89 -5.19 4.21 -5.00
C GLY A 89 -4.64 3.19 -3.99
N LEU A 90 -3.34 2.88 -4.05
CA LEU A 90 -2.70 1.92 -3.17
C LEU A 90 -1.63 2.58 -2.29
N TYR A 91 -0.59 3.16 -2.89
CA TYR A 91 0.60 3.61 -2.18
C TYR A 91 0.33 4.71 -1.15
N GLU A 92 -0.22 5.84 -1.58
CA GLU A 92 -0.45 7.00 -0.70
C GLU A 92 -1.50 6.69 0.37
N LYS A 93 -2.57 5.97 0.00
CA LYS A 93 -3.60 5.54 0.95
C LYS A 93 -3.05 4.60 2.01
N THR A 94 -2.26 3.58 1.63
CA THR A 94 -1.66 2.66 2.60
C THR A 94 -0.78 3.41 3.60
N ILE A 95 0.08 4.31 3.13
CA ILE A 95 0.92 5.13 4.03
C ILE A 95 0.06 5.99 4.94
N TYR A 96 -0.91 6.72 4.39
CA TYR A 96 -1.78 7.60 5.15
C TYR A 96 -2.48 6.88 6.31
N TYR A 97 -3.11 5.73 6.03
CA TYR A 97 -3.84 5.00 7.07
C TYR A 97 -2.92 4.37 8.11
N ILE A 98 -1.77 3.85 7.70
CA ILE A 98 -0.78 3.31 8.66
C ILE A 98 -0.23 4.43 9.55
N GLU A 99 0.17 5.57 8.98
CA GLU A 99 0.66 6.71 9.77
C GLU A 99 -0.42 7.32 10.68
N SER A 100 -1.70 7.16 10.36
CA SER A 100 -2.79 7.61 11.24
C SER A 100 -2.88 6.82 12.56
N ALA A 101 -2.41 5.57 12.56
CA ALA A 101 -2.45 4.69 13.72
C ALA A 101 -1.08 4.56 14.43
N PHE A 102 0.01 4.84 13.74
CA PHE A 102 1.39 4.80 14.24
C PHE A 102 1.95 6.21 14.41
N LYS A 103 3.20 6.40 14.88
CA LYS A 103 3.72 7.78 14.96
C LYS A 103 4.16 8.19 13.55
N LYS A 104 3.83 9.42 13.18
CA LYS A 104 4.30 10.01 11.93
C LYS A 104 5.84 9.95 11.86
N GLY A 105 6.37 9.52 10.73
CA GLY A 105 7.81 9.35 10.52
C GLY A 105 8.40 8.03 11.02
N ASP A 106 7.61 7.14 11.64
CA ASP A 106 8.07 5.79 12.01
C ASP A 106 8.56 4.99 10.77
N PHE A 107 8.10 5.36 9.57
CA PHE A 107 8.34 4.62 8.33
C PHE A 107 9.12 5.40 7.26
N ASP A 108 9.64 6.60 7.56
CA ASP A 108 10.36 7.45 6.59
C ASP A 108 11.57 6.74 5.95
N HIS A 109 12.16 5.78 6.67
CA HIS A 109 13.29 4.99 6.21
C HIS A 109 12.94 3.98 5.10
N LEU A 110 11.65 3.78 4.81
CA LEU A 110 11.13 2.84 3.80
C LEU A 110 10.68 3.53 2.51
N LEU A 111 10.48 4.84 2.53
CA LEU A 111 9.88 5.63 1.45
C LEU A 111 10.90 6.06 0.39
#